data_AF-A0A7C9VCZ6-F1
#
_entry.id   AF-A0A7C9VCZ6-F1
#
_cell.length_a   1.000
_cell.length_b   1.000
_cell.length_c   1.000
_cell.angle_alpha   90.00
_cell.angle_beta   90.00
_cell.angle_gamma   90.00
#
_symmetry.space_group_name_H-M   'P 1'
#
loop_
_entity.id
_entity.type
_entity.pdbx_description
1 polymer ?
#
loop_
_entity_poly.entity_id
_entity_poly.type
_entity_poly.pdbx_seq_one_letter_code
_entity_poly.pdbx_strand_id
1 'polypeptide(L)'
;MLRNEPIHPLLVSRKPAYLIASLVVIVGLVGLAFGYSTLTGRPAPMPVAAAGAQPGDDSVRSASSVDLRNTISRQASEWGVRTCLPQIALVSDFLTVNRSYAALSQRVDGAVDAEAFTSTIAARDPQGIETVSTFVSTPVGESGCNSSYQAVASFAVSCEVAHREYFPSFNEPLSFSDRVRAYTNGQESHLFLLPIGDIGCTAVKTQTLY
;
A
#
# COMPACT_ATOMS: atom_id res chain seq x y z
N MET A 1 -16.42 -0.07 -16.44
CA MET A 1 -15.65 1.17 -16.22
C MET A 1 -15.54 1.39 -14.71
N LEU A 2 -14.43 0.94 -14.10
CA LEU A 2 -14.16 1.13 -12.67
C LEU A 2 -13.60 2.54 -12.47
N ARG A 3 -14.30 3.39 -11.71
CA ARG A 3 -13.74 4.66 -11.25
C ARG A 3 -12.79 4.35 -10.09
N ASN A 4 -11.52 4.27 -10.43
CA ASN A 4 -10.42 4.13 -9.49
C ASN A 4 -10.21 5.50 -8.83
N GLU A 5 -10.72 5.71 -7.62
CA GLU A 5 -10.44 6.94 -6.87
C GLU A 5 -9.08 6.80 -6.17
N PRO A 6 -8.06 7.59 -6.56
CA PRO A 6 -6.82 7.66 -5.81
C PRO A 6 -7.10 8.35 -4.47
N ILE A 7 -6.45 7.85 -3.42
CA ILE A 7 -6.38 8.54 -2.12
C ILE A 7 -5.63 9.87 -2.37
N HIS A 8 -6.37 10.97 -2.44
CA HIS A 8 -5.79 12.30 -2.60
C HIS A 8 -5.03 12.67 -1.31
N PRO A 9 -3.79 13.17 -1.41
CA PRO A 9 -3.12 13.78 -0.26
C PRO A 9 -3.85 15.07 0.08
N LEU A 10 -4.62 15.06 1.18
CA LEU A 10 -5.20 16.27 1.73
C LEU A 10 -4.07 17.22 2.15
N LEU A 11 -4.04 18.39 1.51
CA LEU A 11 -3.31 19.56 1.95
C LEU A 11 -3.72 19.88 3.39
N VAL A 12 -2.81 19.60 4.32
CA VAL A 12 -2.96 19.93 5.74
C VAL A 12 -3.00 21.45 5.90
N SER A 13 -4.20 21.96 6.12
CA SER A 13 -4.47 23.34 6.51
C SER A 13 -4.20 23.53 8.01
N ARG A 14 -3.23 24.41 8.29
CA ARG A 14 -2.93 25.19 9.52
C ARG A 14 -3.37 24.62 10.88
N LYS A 15 -2.34 24.31 11.68
CA LYS A 15 -2.36 24.09 13.14
C LYS A 15 -3.11 25.21 13.90
N PRO A 16 -3.93 24.88 14.92
CA PRO A 16 -4.27 25.84 15.96
C PRO A 16 -3.10 25.96 16.96
N ALA A 17 -2.74 27.20 17.28
CA ALA A 17 -1.75 27.54 18.28
C ALA A 17 -2.29 27.22 19.68
N TYR A 18 -1.68 26.25 20.37
CA TYR A 18 -1.83 26.10 21.82
C TYR A 18 -0.73 26.92 22.50
N LEU A 19 -1.17 27.98 23.19
CA LEU A 19 -0.42 28.68 24.23
C LEU A 19 -0.16 27.70 25.38
N ILE A 20 1.05 27.18 25.46
CA ILE A 20 1.53 26.47 26.66
C ILE A 20 2.40 27.46 27.42
N ALA A 21 1.91 27.79 28.61
CA ALA A 21 2.57 28.65 29.57
C ALA A 21 3.93 28.05 29.99
N SER A 22 4.93 28.92 29.99
CA SER A 22 6.30 28.67 30.37
C SER A 22 6.40 28.13 31.80
N LEU A 23 6.99 26.94 31.96
CA LEU A 23 7.72 26.61 33.18
C LEU A 23 9.19 26.39 32.81
N VAL A 24 9.99 27.38 33.13
CA VAL A 24 11.44 27.39 32.98
C VAL A 24 12.03 26.55 34.11
N VAL A 25 12.64 25.42 33.79
CA VAL A 25 13.62 24.75 34.66
C VAL A 25 14.90 24.61 33.86
N ILE A 26 15.87 25.47 34.20
CA ILE A 26 17.25 25.42 33.72
C ILE A 26 18.07 24.64 34.74
N VAL A 27 19.06 23.91 34.23
CA VAL A 27 20.37 23.55 34.79
C VAL A 27 20.58 22.04 34.88
N GLY A 28 21.50 21.55 34.05
CA GLY A 28 22.03 20.19 34.10
C GLY A 28 22.93 19.83 32.91
N LEU A 29 23.96 20.64 32.64
CA LEU A 29 25.03 20.35 31.69
C LEU A 29 25.86 19.14 32.15
N VAL A 30 25.88 18.06 31.37
CA VAL A 30 27.02 17.13 31.31
C VAL A 30 27.22 16.75 29.85
N GLY A 31 28.34 17.19 29.30
CA GLY A 31 28.75 16.90 27.93
C GLY A 31 29.34 15.51 27.80
N LEU A 32 29.05 14.86 26.68
CA LEU A 32 29.90 13.83 26.10
C LEU A 32 30.02 14.11 24.60
N ALA A 33 31.25 14.45 24.21
CA ALA A 33 31.65 14.58 22.82
C ALA A 33 31.62 13.20 22.15
N PHE A 34 30.88 13.07 21.06
CA PHE A 34 31.04 11.97 20.11
C PHE A 34 31.53 12.53 18.78
N GLY A 35 32.66 11.99 18.35
CA GLY A 35 33.45 12.44 17.22
C GLY A 35 32.74 12.29 15.88
N TYR A 36 33.00 13.27 15.03
CA TYR A 36 32.70 13.26 13.60
C TYR A 36 33.65 12.30 12.89
N SER A 37 33.11 11.28 12.21
CA SER A 37 33.79 10.58 11.13
C SER A 37 33.13 10.97 9.81
N THR A 38 33.76 11.88 9.09
CA THR A 38 33.41 12.25 7.73
C THR A 38 33.92 11.17 6.76
N LEU A 39 33.03 10.30 6.29
CA LEU A 39 33.29 9.43 5.13
C LEU A 39 32.88 10.16 3.85
N THR A 40 33.80 10.94 3.30
CA THR A 40 33.71 11.51 1.95
C THR A 40 34.13 10.45 0.94
N GLY A 41 33.19 9.61 0.50
CA GLY A 41 33.37 8.68 -0.62
C GLY A 41 32.47 9.11 -1.78
N ARG A 42 32.97 10.00 -2.64
CA ARG A 42 32.29 10.49 -3.84
C ARG A 42 32.64 9.54 -5.00
N PRO A 43 31.73 8.69 -5.51
CA PRO A 43 32.04 7.86 -6.67
C PRO A 43 32.18 8.71 -7.93
N ALA A 44 33.18 8.40 -8.74
CA ALA A 44 33.46 9.06 -10.00
C ALA A 44 32.31 8.85 -11.01
N PRO A 45 31.98 9.85 -11.85
CA PRO A 45 31.03 9.68 -12.93
C PRO A 45 31.58 8.74 -14.01
N MET A 46 30.82 7.71 -14.34
CA MET A 46 31.09 6.86 -15.51
C MET A 46 30.75 7.61 -16.82
N PRO A 47 31.46 7.34 -17.92
CA PRO A 47 31.19 7.96 -19.21
C PRO A 47 29.85 7.47 -19.78
N VAL A 48 28.93 8.41 -20.00
CA VAL A 48 27.69 8.18 -20.76
C VAL A 48 28.06 8.16 -22.24
N ALA A 49 28.08 6.96 -22.83
CA ALA A 49 28.12 6.80 -24.27
C ALA A 49 26.79 7.31 -24.87
N ALA A 50 26.90 8.30 -25.77
CA ALA A 50 25.78 8.80 -26.54
C ALA A 50 25.30 7.72 -27.52
N ALA A 51 24.19 7.06 -27.19
CA ALA A 51 23.47 6.18 -28.10
C ALA A 51 22.60 7.03 -29.03
N GLY A 52 22.86 6.89 -30.33
CA GLY A 52 22.14 7.60 -31.39
C GLY A 52 20.65 7.29 -31.40
N ALA A 53 19.85 8.33 -31.66
CA ALA A 53 18.45 8.21 -31.97
C ALA A 53 18.29 7.58 -33.36
N GLN A 54 17.66 6.41 -33.43
CA GLN A 54 17.08 5.89 -34.67
C GLN A 54 15.58 6.28 -34.72
N PRO A 55 15.09 6.82 -35.84
CA PRO A 55 13.67 7.05 -36.06
C PRO A 55 13.03 5.82 -36.73
N GLY A 56 11.83 5.48 -36.27
CA GLY A 56 10.86 4.66 -37.01
C GLY A 56 10.77 3.21 -36.57
N ASP A 57 9.61 2.84 -36.01
CA ASP A 57 8.65 1.96 -36.70
C ASP A 57 7.34 1.91 -35.88
N ASP A 58 6.29 2.57 -36.36
CA ASP A 58 4.93 2.46 -35.83
C ASP A 58 4.30 1.15 -36.33
N SER A 59 4.84 0.02 -35.86
CA SER A 59 4.27 -1.30 -36.13
C SER A 59 3.45 -1.78 -34.94
N VAL A 60 2.14 -1.73 -35.11
CA VAL A 60 1.12 -2.63 -34.53
C VAL A 60 1.32 -2.91 -33.03
N ARG A 61 0.69 -2.07 -32.20
CA ARG A 61 0.60 -2.22 -30.75
C ARG A 61 -0.16 -3.51 -30.41
N SER A 62 0.60 -4.61 -30.35
CA SER A 62 0.20 -5.90 -29.81
C SER A 62 -0.42 -5.72 -28.42
N ALA A 63 -1.50 -6.44 -28.15
CA ALA A 63 -2.22 -6.36 -26.90
C ALA A 63 -1.28 -6.59 -25.70
N SER A 64 -1.26 -5.59 -24.80
CA SER A 64 -1.05 -5.76 -23.37
C SER A 64 0.31 -6.29 -22.91
N SER A 65 1.39 -5.54 -23.15
CA SER A 65 2.52 -5.58 -22.22
C SER A 65 2.05 -5.00 -20.88
N VAL A 66 1.64 -5.86 -19.95
CA VAL A 66 1.40 -5.45 -18.56
C VAL A 66 2.71 -4.83 -18.07
N ASP A 67 2.66 -3.55 -17.70
CA ASP A 67 3.81 -2.85 -17.14
C ASP A 67 4.03 -3.36 -15.71
N LEU A 68 4.88 -4.40 -15.57
CA LEU A 68 5.18 -5.06 -14.30
C LEU A 68 6.09 -4.18 -13.44
N ARG A 69 5.53 -3.09 -12.92
CA ARG A 69 6.27 -2.05 -12.19
C ARG A 69 6.72 -2.49 -10.81
N ASN A 70 5.91 -3.28 -10.11
CA ASN A 70 6.22 -3.73 -8.76
C ASN A 70 6.89 -5.11 -8.74
N THR A 71 7.63 -5.40 -7.66
CA THR A 71 8.42 -6.63 -7.55
C THR A 71 7.55 -7.88 -7.45
N ILE A 72 6.31 -7.76 -6.98
CA ILE A 72 5.38 -8.87 -6.72
C ILE A 72 4.83 -9.43 -8.03
N SER A 73 4.35 -8.56 -8.92
CA SER A 73 3.85 -8.95 -10.23
C SER A 73 4.95 -9.50 -11.14
N ARG A 74 6.17 -8.93 -11.05
CA ARG A 74 7.35 -9.51 -11.70
C ARG A 74 7.66 -10.92 -11.18
N GLN A 75 7.67 -11.12 -9.87
CA GLN A 75 7.89 -12.43 -9.26
C GLN A 75 6.82 -13.46 -9.68
N ALA A 76 5.54 -13.06 -9.71
CA ALA A 76 4.46 -13.93 -10.19
C ALA A 76 4.66 -14.37 -11.65
N SER A 77 5.05 -13.43 -12.52
CA SER A 77 5.37 -13.71 -13.93
C SER A 77 6.58 -14.66 -14.06
N GLU A 78 7.66 -14.42 -13.29
CA GLU A 78 8.85 -15.28 -13.26
C GLU A 78 8.52 -16.71 -12.78
N TRP A 79 7.52 -16.86 -11.90
CA TRP A 79 7.03 -18.16 -11.47
C TRP A 79 6.15 -18.86 -12.50
N GLY A 80 5.70 -18.15 -13.54
CA GLY A 80 4.87 -18.69 -14.62
C GLY A 80 3.38 -18.42 -14.48
N VAL A 81 2.96 -17.54 -13.56
CA VAL A 81 1.55 -17.15 -13.42
C VAL A 81 1.15 -16.31 -14.64
N ARG A 82 0.08 -16.71 -15.33
CA ARG A 82 -0.38 -16.05 -16.56
C ARG A 82 -1.81 -15.55 -16.42
N THR A 83 -2.73 -16.42 -16.05
CA THR A 83 -4.18 -16.14 -15.95
C THR A 83 -4.44 -15.02 -14.95
N CYS A 84 -3.86 -15.10 -13.75
CA CYS A 84 -4.07 -14.09 -12.70
C CYS A 84 -3.12 -12.88 -12.77
N LEU A 85 -2.13 -12.87 -13.67
CA LEU A 85 -1.08 -11.85 -13.67
C LEU A 85 -1.61 -10.40 -13.78
N PRO A 86 -2.63 -10.08 -14.62
CA PRO A 86 -3.16 -8.72 -14.69
C PRO A 86 -3.78 -8.24 -13.37
N GLN A 87 -4.52 -9.11 -12.68
CA GLN A 87 -5.14 -8.78 -11.40
C GLN A 87 -4.10 -8.71 -10.27
N ILE A 88 -3.11 -9.61 -10.27
CA ILE A 88 -1.97 -9.53 -9.35
C ILE A 88 -1.29 -8.18 -9.48
N ALA A 89 -0.98 -7.73 -10.72
CA ALA A 89 -0.38 -6.42 -10.97
C ALA A 89 -1.25 -5.27 -10.45
N LEU A 90 -2.55 -5.28 -10.75
CA LEU A 90 -3.50 -4.26 -10.30
C LEU A 90 -3.54 -4.15 -8.76
N VAL A 91 -3.70 -5.27 -8.06
CA VAL A 91 -3.79 -5.31 -6.59
C VAL A 91 -2.46 -4.90 -5.96
N SER A 92 -1.35 -5.48 -6.44
CA SER A 92 -0.03 -5.18 -5.88
C SER A 92 0.40 -3.74 -6.13
N ASP A 93 0.10 -3.15 -7.28
CA ASP A 93 0.35 -1.71 -7.53
C ASP A 93 -0.50 -0.85 -6.60
N PHE A 94 -1.79 -1.14 -6.45
CA PHE A 94 -2.67 -0.42 -5.54
C PHE A 94 -2.17 -0.44 -4.09
N LEU A 95 -1.69 -1.60 -3.62
CA LEU A 95 -1.21 -1.76 -2.24
C LEU A 95 0.19 -1.17 -2.01
N THR A 96 0.95 -0.87 -3.06
CA THR A 96 2.35 -0.41 -2.96
C THR A 96 2.59 1.00 -3.51
N VAL A 97 1.63 1.59 -4.22
CA VAL A 97 1.78 2.91 -4.83
C VAL A 97 2.15 3.98 -3.80
N ASN A 98 3.25 4.71 -4.07
CA ASN A 98 3.81 5.74 -3.20
C ASN A 98 4.17 5.27 -1.78
N ARG A 99 4.48 3.98 -1.59
CA ARG A 99 4.85 3.40 -0.30
C ARG A 99 6.22 2.73 -0.38
N SER A 100 6.98 2.79 0.71
CA SER A 100 8.09 1.86 0.92
C SER A 100 7.52 0.52 1.40
N TYR A 101 7.89 -0.60 0.79
CA TYR A 101 7.31 -1.89 1.12
C TYR A 101 8.32 -3.03 1.09
N ALA A 102 7.97 -4.11 1.80
CA ALA A 102 8.54 -5.45 1.68
C ALA A 102 7.40 -6.43 1.43
N ALA A 103 7.67 -7.48 0.65
CA ALA A 103 6.67 -8.49 0.31
C ALA A 103 7.22 -9.90 0.47
N LEU A 104 6.36 -10.80 0.94
CA LEU A 104 6.57 -12.24 0.95
C LEU A 104 5.47 -12.87 0.10
N SER A 105 5.82 -13.31 -1.10
CA SER A 105 4.91 -14.04 -1.98
C SER A 105 5.09 -15.54 -1.81
N GLN A 106 3.99 -16.25 -2.00
CA GLN A 106 3.94 -17.71 -1.97
C GLN A 106 3.12 -18.19 -3.16
N ARG A 107 3.46 -19.37 -3.65
CA ARG A 107 2.64 -20.15 -4.56
C ARG A 107 2.44 -21.52 -3.93
N VAL A 108 1.32 -22.16 -4.24
CA VAL A 108 1.13 -23.57 -3.90
C VAL A 108 2.00 -24.40 -4.86
N ASP A 109 2.47 -25.56 -4.39
CA ASP A 109 3.28 -26.47 -5.18
C ASP A 109 2.39 -27.26 -6.15
N GLY A 110 2.35 -26.82 -7.41
CA GLY A 110 1.56 -27.49 -8.46
C GLY A 110 1.60 -26.78 -9.82
N ALA A 111 0.55 -26.96 -10.62
CA ALA A 111 0.42 -26.29 -11.91
C ALA A 111 0.21 -24.79 -11.67
N VAL A 112 1.24 -23.99 -11.96
CA VAL A 112 1.34 -22.56 -11.58
C VAL A 112 0.11 -21.73 -11.94
N ASP A 113 -0.56 -22.05 -13.06
CA ASP A 113 -1.70 -21.29 -13.55
C ASP A 113 -3.06 -21.88 -13.16
N ALA A 114 -3.07 -22.94 -12.35
CA ALA A 114 -4.26 -23.59 -11.81
C ALA A 114 -4.43 -23.36 -10.30
N GLU A 115 -3.45 -22.73 -9.65
CA GLU A 115 -3.40 -22.56 -8.20
C GLU A 115 -3.41 -21.09 -7.78
N ALA A 116 -3.69 -20.87 -6.49
CA ALA A 116 -3.71 -19.54 -5.92
C ALA A 116 -2.29 -18.98 -5.77
N PHE A 117 -2.13 -17.71 -6.15
CA PHE A 117 -1.00 -16.89 -5.78
C PHE A 117 -1.35 -16.09 -4.53
N THR A 118 -0.47 -16.07 -3.53
CA THR A 118 -0.67 -15.25 -2.33
C THR A 118 0.53 -14.33 -2.09
N SER A 119 0.28 -13.17 -1.50
CA SER A 119 1.35 -12.29 -1.06
C SER A 119 0.97 -11.54 0.19
N THR A 120 1.92 -11.45 1.12
CA THR A 120 1.85 -10.60 2.30
C THR A 120 2.78 -9.40 2.11
N ILE A 121 2.28 -8.20 2.33
CA ILE A 121 2.98 -6.94 2.11
C ILE A 121 3.00 -6.16 3.42
N ALA A 122 4.18 -5.79 3.88
CA ALA A 122 4.36 -4.78 4.90
C ALA A 122 4.75 -3.48 4.19
N ALA A 123 3.97 -2.42 4.37
CA ALA A 123 4.20 -1.14 3.71
C ALA A 123 4.08 0.02 4.69
N ARG A 124 4.81 1.10 4.40
CA ARG A 124 4.72 2.37 5.11
C ARG A 124 4.49 3.49 4.11
N ASP A 125 3.51 4.34 4.38
CA ASP A 125 3.22 5.51 3.56
C ASP A 125 4.09 6.73 3.94
N PRO A 126 4.05 7.84 3.16
CA PRO A 126 4.84 9.04 3.47
C PRO A 126 4.43 9.75 4.77
N GLN A 127 3.24 9.46 5.30
CA GLN A 127 2.75 9.97 6.58
C GLN A 127 3.23 9.11 7.77
N GLY A 128 3.89 7.99 7.50
CA GLY A 128 4.41 7.07 8.50
C GLY A 128 3.42 6.00 8.95
N ILE A 129 2.25 5.89 8.30
CA ILE A 129 1.26 4.87 8.65
C ILE A 129 1.75 3.53 8.12
N GLU A 130 1.85 2.57 9.03
CA GLU A 130 2.21 1.19 8.72
C GLU A 130 0.96 0.39 8.38
N THR A 131 1.07 -0.38 7.29
CA THR A 131 0.00 -1.26 6.83
C THR A 131 0.55 -2.65 6.56
N VAL A 132 -0.15 -3.67 7.05
CA VAL A 132 0.09 -5.06 6.66
C VAL A 132 -1.09 -5.51 5.81
N SER A 133 -0.80 -5.95 4.60
CA SER A 133 -1.81 -6.40 3.65
C SER A 133 -1.53 -7.82 3.21
N THR A 134 -2.58 -8.60 3.02
CA THR A 134 -2.52 -9.91 2.38
C THR A 134 -3.44 -9.89 1.18
N PHE A 135 -3.02 -10.50 0.07
CA PHE A 135 -3.93 -10.74 -1.04
C PHE A 135 -3.74 -12.14 -1.61
N VAL A 136 -4.82 -12.66 -2.18
CA VAL A 136 -4.89 -13.94 -2.88
C VAL A 136 -5.50 -13.71 -4.24
N SER A 137 -4.93 -14.33 -5.26
CA SER A 137 -5.45 -14.36 -6.63
C SER A 137 -5.58 -15.80 -7.07
N THR A 138 -6.79 -16.22 -7.43
CA THR A 138 -7.13 -17.60 -7.79
C THR A 138 -7.74 -17.63 -9.19
N PRO A 139 -7.25 -18.48 -10.10
CA PRO A 139 -7.83 -18.63 -11.43
C PRO A 139 -9.25 -19.21 -11.34
N VAL A 140 -10.14 -18.75 -12.22
CA VAL A 140 -11.53 -19.18 -12.32
C VAL A 140 -11.86 -19.46 -13.79
N GLY A 141 -12.10 -20.72 -14.11
CA GLY A 141 -12.26 -21.16 -15.51
C GLY A 141 -10.94 -21.06 -16.30
N GLU A 142 -11.04 -20.93 -17.62
CA GLU A 142 -9.86 -20.93 -18.51
C GLU A 142 -9.13 -19.59 -18.60
N SER A 143 -9.76 -18.48 -18.20
CA SER A 143 -9.18 -17.13 -18.34
C SER A 143 -9.60 -16.12 -17.28
N GLY A 144 -10.47 -16.50 -16.34
CA GLY A 144 -10.89 -15.64 -15.24
C GLY A 144 -9.90 -15.68 -14.09
N CYS A 145 -9.86 -14.61 -13.31
CA CYS A 145 -9.17 -14.60 -12.03
C CYS A 145 -10.05 -13.87 -11.02
N ASN A 146 -10.16 -14.43 -9.82
CA ASN A 146 -10.73 -13.74 -8.69
C ASN A 146 -9.59 -13.34 -7.76
N SER A 147 -9.60 -12.10 -7.30
CA SER A 147 -8.62 -11.62 -6.33
C SER A 147 -9.31 -11.04 -5.12
N SER A 148 -8.79 -11.30 -3.93
CA SER A 148 -9.23 -10.60 -2.73
C SER A 148 -8.03 -10.11 -1.95
N TYR A 149 -8.17 -8.97 -1.30
CA TYR A 149 -7.16 -8.46 -0.40
C TYR A 149 -7.76 -8.00 0.91
N GLN A 150 -6.94 -8.09 1.95
CA GLN A 150 -7.16 -7.52 3.26
C GLN A 150 -5.99 -6.57 3.55
N ALA A 151 -6.28 -5.39 4.08
CA ALA A 151 -5.29 -4.43 4.55
C ALA A 151 -5.61 -4.03 5.98
N VAL A 152 -4.61 -4.10 6.86
CA VAL A 152 -4.71 -3.73 8.26
C VAL A 152 -3.82 -2.53 8.53
N ALA A 153 -4.37 -1.50 9.16
CA ALA A 153 -3.65 -0.29 9.55
C ALA A 153 -4.04 0.10 10.97
N SER A 154 -3.09 0.60 11.76
CA SER A 154 -3.35 1.12 13.09
C SER A 154 -3.08 2.62 13.14
N PHE A 155 -3.96 3.34 13.82
CA PHE A 155 -3.97 4.79 13.93
C PHE A 155 -3.92 5.20 15.40
N ALA A 156 -3.17 6.25 15.71
CA ALA A 156 -3.13 6.89 17.02
C ALA A 156 -4.23 7.97 17.16
N VAL A 157 -5.41 7.71 16.57
CA VAL A 157 -6.63 8.51 16.71
C VAL A 157 -7.82 7.59 16.93
N SER A 158 -8.93 8.13 17.46
CA SER A 158 -10.16 7.36 17.62
C SER A 158 -10.70 6.86 16.28
N CYS A 159 -11.46 5.76 16.29
CA CYS A 159 -12.00 5.20 15.06
C CYS A 159 -12.94 6.14 14.29
N GLU A 160 -13.61 7.06 14.98
CA GLU A 160 -14.43 8.08 14.33
C GLU A 160 -13.58 9.07 13.52
N VAL A 161 -12.46 9.51 14.10
CA VAL A 161 -11.51 10.39 13.40
C VAL A 161 -10.87 9.61 12.24
N ALA A 162 -10.43 8.38 12.48
CA ALA A 162 -9.82 7.54 11.44
C ALA A 162 -10.77 7.32 10.25
N HIS A 163 -12.05 7.02 10.52
CA HIS A 163 -13.08 6.86 9.50
C HIS A 163 -13.23 8.10 8.62
N ARG A 164 -13.44 9.25 9.26
CA ARG A 164 -13.69 10.52 8.57
C ARG A 164 -12.50 10.98 7.74
N GLU A 165 -11.28 10.79 8.24
CA GLU A 165 -10.07 11.32 7.60
C GLU A 165 -9.49 10.38 6.54
N TYR A 166 -9.51 9.07 6.76
CA TYR A 166 -8.84 8.10 5.90
C TYR A 166 -9.79 7.25 5.06
N PHE A 167 -11.06 7.14 5.45
CA PHE A 167 -12.03 6.25 4.79
C PHE A 167 -13.37 6.94 4.47
N PRO A 168 -13.39 8.16 3.89
CA PRO A 168 -14.63 8.91 3.67
C PRO A 168 -15.59 8.24 2.68
N SER A 169 -15.12 7.33 1.83
CA SER A 169 -15.95 6.59 0.87
C SER A 169 -16.76 5.45 1.48
N PHE A 170 -16.49 5.07 2.73
CA PHE A 170 -17.20 4.01 3.45
C PHE A 170 -18.37 4.59 4.26
N ASN A 171 -19.45 4.98 3.60
CA ASN A 171 -20.54 5.75 4.19
C ASN A 171 -21.74 4.92 4.66
N GLU A 172 -21.84 3.64 4.26
CA GLU A 172 -22.96 2.78 4.62
C GLU A 172 -22.60 1.91 5.83
N PRO A 173 -23.16 2.19 7.03
CA PRO A 173 -22.87 1.39 8.21
C PRO A 173 -23.49 0.00 8.10
N LEU A 174 -22.74 -1.00 8.55
CA LEU A 174 -23.16 -2.38 8.65
C LEU A 174 -23.32 -2.75 10.13
N SER A 175 -24.44 -3.39 10.46
CA SER A 175 -24.72 -3.82 11.83
C SER A 175 -24.23 -5.26 12.03
N PHE A 176 -23.18 -5.44 12.82
CA PHE A 176 -22.69 -6.75 13.25
C PHE A 176 -22.62 -6.87 14.78
N SER A 177 -22.02 -5.88 15.46
CA SER A 177 -21.89 -5.82 16.91
C SER A 177 -21.60 -4.40 17.38
N ASP A 178 -21.87 -4.10 18.65
CA ASP A 178 -21.56 -2.79 19.24
C ASP A 178 -20.05 -2.54 19.47
N ARG A 179 -19.22 -3.58 19.32
CA ARG A 179 -17.76 -3.51 19.56
C ARG A 179 -16.94 -3.22 18.31
N VAL A 180 -17.52 -3.46 17.13
CA VAL A 180 -16.86 -3.28 15.84
C VAL A 180 -17.75 -2.40 14.98
N ARG A 181 -17.22 -1.25 14.56
CA ARG A 181 -17.93 -0.42 13.59
C ARG A 181 -17.58 -0.95 12.21
N ALA A 182 -18.59 -1.34 11.45
CA ALA A 182 -18.39 -1.86 10.10
C ALA A 182 -19.07 -0.93 9.09
N TYR A 183 -18.46 -0.80 7.92
CA TYR A 183 -18.95 0.03 6.83
C TYR A 183 -18.73 -0.66 5.49
N THR A 184 -19.53 -0.30 4.49
CA THR A 184 -19.31 -0.66 3.08
C THR A 184 -19.34 0.60 2.21
N ASN A 185 -18.81 0.46 0.99
CA ASN A 185 -18.93 1.45 -0.08
C ASN A 185 -19.70 0.89 -1.29
N GLY A 186 -20.37 -0.26 -1.14
CA GLY A 186 -21.14 -0.92 -2.19
C GLY A 186 -20.32 -1.62 -3.28
N GLN A 187 -18.98 -1.57 -3.23
CA GLN A 187 -18.08 -2.15 -4.24
C GLN A 187 -17.39 -3.43 -3.75
N GLU A 188 -18.15 -4.33 -3.12
CA GLU A 188 -17.61 -5.57 -2.52
C GLU A 188 -16.45 -5.31 -1.55
N SER A 189 -16.43 -4.11 -0.94
CA SER A 189 -15.41 -3.68 -0.01
C SER A 189 -16.03 -3.39 1.35
N HIS A 190 -15.40 -3.91 2.38
CA HIS A 190 -15.83 -3.76 3.76
C HIS A 190 -14.71 -3.12 4.57
N LEU A 191 -15.07 -2.23 5.47
CA LEU A 191 -14.18 -1.60 6.43
C LEU A 191 -14.66 -1.96 7.83
N PHE A 192 -13.78 -2.54 8.64
CA PHE A 192 -14.01 -2.80 10.04
C PHE A 192 -13.08 -1.91 10.86
N LEU A 193 -13.63 -1.19 11.84
CA LEU A 193 -12.90 -0.32 12.74
C LEU A 193 -13.03 -0.86 14.16
N LEU A 194 -11.88 -1.18 14.76
CA LEU A 194 -11.75 -1.73 16.09
C LEU A 194 -11.08 -0.71 17.00
N PRO A 195 -11.76 -0.20 18.04
CA PRO A 195 -11.16 0.76 18.96
C PRO A 195 -10.05 0.11 19.80
N ILE A 196 -8.97 0.86 20.05
CA ILE A 196 -7.88 0.50 20.96
C ILE A 196 -7.82 1.57 22.05
N GLY A 197 -8.46 1.31 23.19
CA GLY A 197 -8.67 2.34 24.21
C GLY A 197 -9.47 3.53 23.66
N ASP A 198 -9.22 4.72 24.20
CA ASP A 198 -9.98 5.92 23.83
C ASP A 198 -9.45 6.65 22.59
N ILE A 199 -8.16 6.45 22.27
CA ILE A 199 -7.44 7.23 21.26
C ILE A 199 -6.80 6.39 20.14
N GLY A 200 -7.03 5.08 20.12
CA GLY A 200 -6.47 4.21 19.09
C GLY A 200 -7.56 3.59 18.21
N CYS A 201 -7.20 3.28 16.97
CA CYS A 201 -8.05 2.54 16.07
C CYS A 201 -7.24 1.57 15.21
N THR A 202 -7.71 0.34 15.07
CA THR A 202 -7.28 -0.56 14.00
C THR A 202 -8.35 -0.62 12.93
N ALA A 203 -7.98 -0.31 11.70
CA ALA A 203 -8.81 -0.49 10.54
C ALA A 203 -8.42 -1.77 9.81
N VAL A 204 -9.43 -2.55 9.42
CA VAL A 204 -9.30 -3.71 8.56
C VAL A 204 -10.17 -3.46 7.34
N LYS A 205 -9.56 -3.24 6.18
CA LYS A 205 -10.26 -3.14 4.90
C LYS A 205 -10.16 -4.46 4.16
N THR A 206 -11.27 -4.96 3.65
CA THR A 206 -11.30 -6.09 2.72
C THR A 206 -11.93 -5.67 1.41
N GLN A 207 -11.51 -6.28 0.30
CA GLN A 207 -12.15 -6.11 -1.00
C GLN A 207 -11.95 -7.35 -1.86
N THR A 208 -12.97 -7.70 -2.62
CA THR A 208 -12.92 -8.74 -3.66
C THR A 208 -13.06 -8.12 -5.05
N LEU A 209 -12.31 -8.66 -6.00
CA LEU A 209 -12.26 -8.29 -7.41
C LEU A 209 -12.56 -9.55 -8.23
N TYR A 210 -13.44 -9.43 -9.21
CA TYR A 210 -13.84 -10.47 -10.16
C TYR A 210 -13.43 -10.07 -11.57
#